data_AF-A0A2C8FCH0-F1
#
_entry.id   AF-A0A2C8FCH0-F1
#
_cell.length_a   1.000
_cell.length_b   1.000
_cell.length_c   1.000
_cell.angle_alpha   90.00
_cell.angle_beta   90.00
_cell.angle_gamma   90.00
#
_symmetry.space_group_name_H-M   'P 1'
#
loop_
_entity.id
_entity.type
_entity.pdbx_description
1 polymer ?
#
loop_
_entity_poly.entity_id
_entity_poly.type
_entity_poly.pdbx_seq_one_letter_code
_entity_poly.pdbx_strand_id
1 'polypeptide(L)'
;MPYICCTQKLAKELTSEPLADAPDVRGFLGWHGNLIHLFRRKCVLLVNDETRFTLFIPGMVKKDFANFQKVFIHHCERTLGYMNANPAQIAQAKLLLGGFSYHKTHNRSVLGTLNDLKVGIDYILKARFGRLPETEEEYRWLVTFLNETPCQGKDLKGVVFPGREMLKMIDRAG
;
A
#
# COMPACT_ATOMS: atom_id res chain seq x y z
N MET A 1 -7.79 8.95 12.74
CA MET A 1 -6.67 8.00 12.86
C MET A 1 -6.64 7.15 11.60
N PRO A 2 -5.49 6.97 10.92
CA PRO A 2 -5.38 6.03 9.82
C PRO A 2 -5.78 4.61 10.22
N TYR A 3 -6.19 3.84 9.22
CA TYR A 3 -6.61 2.46 9.42
C TYR A 3 -6.20 1.59 8.24
N ILE A 4 -5.93 0.32 8.53
CA ILE A 4 -5.61 -0.68 7.53
C ILE A 4 -6.65 -1.81 7.63
N CYS A 5 -7.44 -1.93 6.57
CA CYS A 5 -8.33 -3.05 6.33
C CYS A 5 -7.50 -4.27 5.90
N CYS A 6 -7.22 -5.16 6.84
CA CYS A 6 -6.31 -6.28 6.65
C CYS A 6 -7.03 -7.53 6.17
N THR A 7 -6.50 -8.21 5.16
CA THR A 7 -6.88 -9.62 4.94
C THR A 7 -6.55 -10.44 6.19
N GLN A 8 -7.27 -11.54 6.41
CA GLN A 8 -7.03 -12.41 7.57
C GLN A 8 -5.57 -12.88 7.68
N LYS A 9 -4.89 -13.07 6.54
CA LYS A 9 -3.48 -13.46 6.50
C LYS A 9 -2.57 -12.37 7.04
N LEU A 10 -2.81 -11.11 6.67
CA LEU A 10 -2.03 -9.99 7.17
C LEU A 10 -2.34 -9.72 8.65
N ALA A 11 -3.63 -9.75 9.03
CA ALA A 11 -4.05 -9.50 10.40
C ALA A 11 -3.38 -10.43 11.41
N LYS A 12 -3.26 -11.73 11.09
CA LYS A 12 -2.58 -12.73 11.94
C LYS A 12 -1.10 -12.42 12.22
N GLU A 13 -0.43 -11.67 11.36
CA GLU A 13 0.96 -11.24 11.60
C GLU A 13 1.05 -9.93 12.41
N LEU A 14 -0.03 -9.14 12.44
CA LEU A 14 -0.02 -7.77 12.94
C LEU A 14 -0.68 -7.59 14.30
N THR A 15 -1.73 -8.37 14.60
CA THR A 15 -2.46 -8.25 15.85
C THR A 15 -3.06 -9.57 16.28
N SER A 16 -3.16 -9.78 17.59
CA SER A 16 -3.93 -10.85 18.23
C SER A 16 -5.35 -10.42 18.59
N GLU A 17 -5.65 -9.12 18.50
CA GLU A 17 -6.97 -8.59 18.82
C GLU A 17 -7.97 -8.87 17.69
N PRO A 18 -9.25 -9.12 18.01
CA PRO A 18 -10.30 -9.21 17.01
C PRO A 18 -10.38 -7.92 16.18
N LEU A 19 -10.48 -8.06 14.86
CA LEU A 19 -10.65 -6.90 13.99
C LEU A 19 -12.06 -6.32 14.15
N ALA A 20 -12.13 -5.01 14.34
CA ALA A 20 -13.38 -4.26 14.25
C ALA A 20 -13.77 -4.03 12.79
N ASP A 21 -15.02 -3.62 12.57
CA ASP A 21 -15.45 -3.15 11.26
C ASP A 21 -14.78 -1.81 10.95
N ALA A 22 -14.46 -1.59 9.68
CA ALA A 22 -13.74 -0.40 9.26
C ALA A 22 -14.62 0.86 9.39
N PRO A 23 -14.05 2.02 9.74
CA PRO A 23 -14.79 3.27 9.68
C PRO A 23 -15.12 3.59 8.21
N ASP A 24 -16.33 4.11 7.96
CA ASP A 24 -16.73 4.57 6.63
C ASP A 24 -16.18 5.97 6.36
N VAL A 25 -14.85 6.07 6.34
CA VAL A 25 -14.12 7.32 6.09
C VAL A 25 -13.19 7.12 4.91
N ARG A 26 -13.50 7.79 3.81
CA ARG A 26 -12.66 7.80 2.60
C ARG A 26 -11.61 8.90 2.68
N GLY A 27 -10.50 8.70 1.97
CA GLY A 27 -9.39 9.66 1.90
C GLY A 27 -8.03 9.05 2.20
N PHE A 28 -7.07 9.90 2.56
CA PHE A 28 -5.67 9.53 2.76
C PHE A 28 -5.45 8.47 3.85
N LEU A 29 -6.35 8.44 4.83
CA LEU A 29 -6.25 7.60 6.04
C LEU A 29 -6.68 6.15 5.83
N GLY A 30 -7.44 5.85 4.77
CA GLY A 30 -8.03 4.52 4.52
C GLY A 30 -7.18 3.67 3.57
N TRP A 31 -6.76 2.51 4.06
CA TRP A 31 -5.93 1.57 3.31
C TRP A 31 -6.48 0.15 3.40
N HIS A 32 -6.26 -0.65 2.36
CA HIS A 32 -6.39 -2.10 2.42
C HIS A 32 -5.04 -2.77 2.25
N GLY A 33 -4.78 -3.80 3.05
CA GLY A 33 -3.53 -4.53 3.08
C GLY A 33 -3.71 -6.03 2.89
N ASN A 34 -2.79 -6.65 2.14
CA ASN A 34 -2.73 -8.09 1.95
C ASN A 34 -1.31 -8.62 2.19
N LEU A 35 -1.23 -9.80 2.80
CA LEU A 35 0.01 -10.57 2.92
C LEU A 35 0.09 -11.59 1.77
N ILE A 36 1.11 -11.47 0.93
CA ILE A 36 1.39 -12.37 -0.17
C ILE A 36 2.74 -13.06 0.03
N HIS A 37 2.95 -14.17 -0.69
CA HIS A 37 4.23 -14.87 -0.68
C HIS A 37 4.77 -14.88 -2.10
N LEU A 38 5.95 -14.28 -2.28
CA LEU A 38 6.67 -14.21 -3.54
C LEU A 38 8.08 -14.73 -3.30
N PHE A 39 8.58 -15.62 -4.16
CA PHE A 39 9.91 -16.23 -4.02
C PHE A 39 10.19 -16.79 -2.61
N ARG A 40 9.19 -17.47 -2.02
CA ARG A 40 9.21 -18.04 -0.65
C ARG A 40 9.40 -17.01 0.48
N ARG A 41 9.16 -15.72 0.22
CA ARG A 41 9.27 -14.64 1.18
C ARG A 41 7.92 -13.94 1.37
N LYS A 42 7.61 -13.58 2.61
CA LYS A 42 6.44 -12.76 2.94
C LYS A 42 6.62 -11.36 2.36
N CYS A 43 5.62 -10.86 1.66
CA CYS A 43 5.58 -9.50 1.14
C CYS A 43 4.23 -8.88 1.50
N VAL A 44 4.21 -7.60 1.82
CA VAL A 44 2.97 -6.88 2.09
C VAL A 44 2.65 -5.97 0.91
N LEU A 45 1.40 -6.04 0.46
CA LEU A 45 0.84 -5.13 -0.53
C LEU A 45 -0.20 -4.28 0.17
N LEU A 46 -0.09 -2.96 0.07
CA LEU A 46 -1.12 -2.03 0.54
C LEU A 46 -1.58 -1.14 -0.59
N VAL A 47 -2.86 -0.79 -0.58
CA VAL A 47 -3.45 0.19 -1.49
C VAL A 47 -4.26 1.20 -0.70
N ASN A 48 -4.20 2.46 -1.09
CA ASN A 48 -5.15 3.45 -0.59
C ASN A 48 -6.54 3.26 -1.22
N ASP A 49 -7.58 3.43 -0.42
CA ASP A 49 -8.96 3.06 -0.76
C ASP A 49 -9.61 3.95 -1.81
N GLU A 50 -9.03 5.10 -2.11
CA GLU A 50 -9.60 6.06 -3.06
C GLU A 50 -8.67 6.29 -4.25
N THR A 51 -7.36 6.38 -4.01
CA THR A 51 -6.38 6.66 -5.07
C THR A 51 -5.80 5.39 -5.69
N ARG A 52 -5.95 4.23 -5.04
CA ARG A 52 -5.23 2.98 -5.38
C ARG A 52 -3.72 3.09 -5.30
N PHE A 53 -3.20 4.14 -4.66
CA PHE A 53 -1.77 4.30 -4.45
C PHE A 53 -1.21 3.07 -3.77
N THR A 54 -0.24 2.44 -4.41
CA THR A 54 0.22 1.10 -4.08
C THR A 54 1.55 1.17 -3.35
N LEU A 55 1.62 0.52 -2.20
CA LEU A 55 2.87 0.22 -1.50
C LEU A 55 3.15 -1.27 -1.60
N PHE A 56 4.37 -1.61 -1.99
CA PHE A 56 4.88 -2.97 -1.99
C PHE A 56 6.04 -3.05 -0.99
N ILE A 57 5.98 -4.00 -0.07
CA ILE A 57 6.99 -4.19 0.98
C ILE A 57 7.56 -5.60 0.84
N PRO A 58 8.71 -5.76 0.16
CA PRO A 58 9.28 -7.07 -0.12
C PRO A 58 9.97 -7.67 1.11
N GLY A 59 9.92 -9.00 1.23
CA GLY A 59 10.88 -9.74 2.07
C GLY A 59 10.70 -9.66 3.58
N MET A 60 9.52 -9.27 4.06
CA MET A 60 9.17 -9.07 5.47
C MET A 60 9.52 -10.26 6.37
N VAL A 61 10.12 -9.96 7.53
CA VAL A 61 10.41 -10.91 8.61
C VAL A 61 9.69 -10.52 9.90
N LYS A 62 9.74 -11.38 10.93
CA LYS A 62 9.01 -11.19 12.21
C LYS A 62 9.25 -9.83 12.86
N LYS A 63 10.49 -9.34 12.87
CA LYS A 63 10.84 -8.01 13.44
C LYS A 63 10.18 -6.86 12.69
N ASP A 64 9.90 -7.02 11.40
CA ASP A 64 9.29 -5.99 10.57
C ASP A 64 7.80 -5.89 10.86
N PHE A 65 7.13 -7.04 11.05
CA PHE A 65 5.72 -7.07 11.50
C PHE A 65 5.55 -6.49 12.90
N ALA A 66 6.48 -6.78 13.82
CA ALA A 66 6.47 -6.17 15.15
C ALA A 66 6.67 -4.64 15.13
N ASN A 67 7.26 -4.10 14.06
CA ASN A 67 7.49 -2.67 13.86
C ASN A 67 6.71 -2.13 12.65
N PHE A 68 5.57 -2.75 12.32
CA PHE A 68 4.92 -2.56 11.03
C PHE A 68 4.57 -1.10 10.75
N GLN A 69 4.22 -0.31 11.76
CA GLN A 69 3.96 1.12 11.58
C GLN A 69 5.16 1.88 11.02
N LYS A 70 6.36 1.65 11.56
CA LYS A 70 7.58 2.28 11.06
C LYS A 70 7.90 1.83 9.64
N VAL A 71 7.71 0.54 9.36
CA VAL A 71 7.94 -0.04 8.03
C VAL A 71 6.97 0.56 7.00
N PHE A 72 5.68 0.63 7.33
CA PHE A 72 4.66 1.22 6.49
C PHE A 72 4.96 2.69 6.16
N ILE A 73 5.25 3.52 7.18
CA ILE A 73 5.59 4.93 6.99
C ILE A 73 6.84 5.09 6.13
N HIS A 74 7.89 4.29 6.38
CA HIS A 74 9.12 4.32 5.59
C HIS A 74 8.87 4.02 4.10
N HIS A 75 8.10 2.97 3.80
CA HIS A 75 7.77 2.63 2.41
C HIS A 75 6.82 3.67 1.77
N CYS A 76 5.92 4.27 2.55
CA CYS A 76 5.08 5.37 2.07
C CYS A 76 5.91 6.59 1.66
N GLU A 77 6.81 7.05 2.54
CA GLU A 77 7.72 8.17 2.27
C GLU A 77 8.56 7.93 1.01
N ARG A 78 9.15 6.73 0.89
CA ARG A 78 9.97 6.37 -0.28
C ARG A 78 9.17 6.38 -1.57
N THR A 79 8.02 5.73 -1.58
CA THR A 79 7.18 5.68 -2.79
C THR A 79 6.66 7.05 -3.15
N LEU A 80 6.27 7.89 -2.19
CA LEU A 80 5.89 9.29 -2.44
C LEU A 80 7.05 10.08 -3.07
N GLY A 81 8.26 9.93 -2.53
CA GLY A 81 9.45 10.56 -3.12
C GLY A 81 9.71 10.13 -4.56
N TYR A 82 9.51 8.85 -4.88
CA TYR A 82 9.65 8.35 -6.26
C TYR A 82 8.51 8.80 -7.18
N MET A 83 7.37 9.22 -6.61
CA MET A 83 6.28 9.88 -7.34
C MET A 83 6.46 11.41 -7.41
N ASN A 84 7.64 11.94 -7.06
CA ASN A 84 7.98 13.36 -7.05
C ASN A 84 7.19 14.20 -6.03
N ALA A 85 6.79 13.61 -4.89
CA ALA A 85 6.25 14.39 -3.79
C ALA A 85 7.29 15.40 -3.29
N ASN A 86 6.86 16.65 -3.07
CA ASN A 86 7.71 17.69 -2.51
C ASN A 86 7.90 17.49 -0.98
N PRO A 87 8.88 18.15 -0.33
CA PRO A 87 9.12 17.99 1.10
C PRO A 87 7.92 18.30 2.00
N ALA A 88 7.08 19.27 1.63
CA ALA A 88 5.88 19.61 2.39
C ALA A 88 4.81 18.50 2.31
N GLN A 89 4.60 17.92 1.13
CA GLN A 89 3.71 16.76 0.94
C GLN A 89 4.18 15.54 1.74
N ILE A 90 5.49 15.26 1.73
CA ILE A 90 6.05 14.16 2.53
C ILE A 90 5.86 14.42 4.03
N ALA A 91 6.12 15.64 4.50
CA ALA A 91 5.92 16.01 5.91
C ALA A 91 4.44 15.89 6.32
N GLN A 92 3.51 16.33 5.47
CA GLN A 92 2.07 16.22 5.71
C GLN A 92 1.62 14.75 5.76
N ALA A 93 2.06 13.93 4.81
CA ALA A 93 1.78 12.50 4.81
C ALA A 93 2.23 11.84 6.12
N LYS A 94 3.44 12.15 6.61
CA LYS A 94 3.96 11.61 7.88
C LYS A 94 3.11 12.00 9.08
N LEU A 95 2.68 13.27 9.14
CA LEU A 95 1.81 13.76 10.21
C LEU A 95 0.48 13.01 10.23
N LEU A 96 -0.12 12.83 9.05
CA LEU A 96 -1.40 12.14 8.90
C LEU A 96 -1.32 10.66 9.26
N LEU A 97 -0.19 9.98 9.00
CA LEU A 97 0.04 8.56 9.29
C LEU A 97 0.42 8.25 10.75
N GLY A 98 0.31 9.23 11.65
CA GLY A 98 0.59 9.05 13.08
C GLY A 98 -0.37 8.10 13.80
N GLY A 99 0.03 6.83 13.91
CA GLY A 99 -0.71 5.75 14.58
C GLY A 99 -1.81 5.18 13.69
N PHE A 100 -2.00 3.85 13.67
CA PHE A 100 -3.10 3.26 12.92
C PHE A 100 -3.68 2.01 13.57
N SER A 101 -4.92 1.73 13.18
CA SER A 101 -5.73 0.61 13.66
C SER A 101 -5.92 -0.43 12.56
N TYR A 102 -6.25 -1.66 12.96
CA TYR A 102 -6.50 -2.77 12.05
C TYR A 102 -7.99 -3.10 12.02
N HIS A 103 -8.54 -3.25 10.82
CA HIS A 103 -9.96 -3.49 10.61
C HIS A 103 -10.20 -4.61 9.61
N LYS A 104 -11.45 -5.12 9.59
CA LYS A 104 -11.88 -6.06 8.55
C LYS A 104 -11.94 -5.38 7.20
N THR A 105 -11.56 -6.13 6.17
CA THR A 105 -11.81 -5.76 4.77
C THR A 105 -13.31 -5.64 4.50
N HIS A 106 -13.72 -4.56 3.85
CA HIS A 106 -15.13 -4.30 3.57
C HIS A 106 -15.39 -3.98 2.08
N ASN A 107 -14.37 -3.64 1.30
CA ASN A 107 -14.52 -3.23 -0.09
C ASN A 107 -14.01 -4.32 -1.07
N ARG A 108 -14.95 -5.01 -1.73
CA ARG A 108 -14.64 -6.06 -2.72
C ARG A 108 -13.90 -5.55 -3.96
N SER A 109 -14.11 -4.29 -4.34
CA SER A 109 -13.43 -3.68 -5.50
C SER A 109 -11.95 -3.45 -5.19
N VAL A 110 -11.65 -2.92 -3.99
CA VAL A 110 -10.27 -2.76 -3.51
C VAL A 110 -9.57 -4.11 -3.34
N LEU A 111 -10.28 -5.14 -2.85
CA LEU A 111 -9.76 -6.51 -2.80
C LEU A 111 -9.46 -7.08 -4.19
N GLY A 112 -10.28 -6.75 -5.20
CA GLY A 112 -10.01 -7.03 -6.61
C GLY A 112 -8.68 -6.43 -7.05
N THR A 113 -8.48 -5.13 -6.80
CA THR A 113 -7.20 -4.44 -7.09
C THR A 113 -6.01 -5.13 -6.42
N LEU A 114 -6.12 -5.51 -5.14
CA LEU A 114 -5.05 -6.22 -4.43
C LEU A 114 -4.70 -7.57 -5.08
N ASN A 115 -5.70 -8.28 -5.62
CA ASN A 115 -5.48 -9.54 -6.33
C ASN A 115 -4.82 -9.30 -7.70
N ASP A 116 -5.27 -8.31 -8.45
CA ASP A 116 -4.70 -7.96 -9.76
C ASP A 116 -3.23 -7.53 -9.61
N LEU A 117 -2.94 -6.66 -8.64
CA LEU A 117 -1.59 -6.23 -8.30
C LEU A 117 -0.71 -7.41 -7.87
N LYS A 118 -1.22 -8.34 -7.05
CA LYS A 118 -0.48 -9.55 -6.67
C LYS A 118 -0.06 -10.35 -7.91
N VAL A 119 -0.98 -10.61 -8.84
CA VAL A 119 -0.69 -11.37 -10.06
C VAL A 119 0.30 -10.60 -10.95
N GLY A 120 0.08 -9.29 -11.13
CA GLY A 120 0.96 -8.42 -11.93
C GLY A 120 2.38 -8.36 -11.37
N ILE A 121 2.54 -8.14 -10.07
CA ILE A 121 3.86 -8.07 -9.42
C ILE A 121 4.58 -9.42 -9.55
N ASP A 122 3.90 -10.55 -9.30
CA ASP A 122 4.50 -11.88 -9.45
C ASP A 122 5.03 -12.10 -10.88
N TYR A 123 4.22 -11.77 -11.89
CA TYR A 123 4.63 -11.87 -13.29
C TYR A 123 5.81 -10.95 -13.63
N ILE A 124 5.72 -9.66 -13.26
CA ILE A 124 6.77 -8.66 -13.52
C ILE A 124 8.10 -9.08 -12.90
N LEU A 125 8.09 -9.49 -11.63
CA LEU A 125 9.32 -9.88 -10.93
C LEU A 125 9.93 -11.15 -11.53
N LYS A 126 9.11 -12.15 -11.89
CA LYS A 126 9.59 -13.37 -12.57
C LYS A 126 10.22 -13.05 -13.93
N ALA A 127 9.56 -12.21 -14.73
CA ALA A 127 10.02 -11.87 -16.07
C ALA A 127 11.28 -10.99 -16.07
N ARG A 128 11.39 -10.06 -15.11
CA ARG A 128 12.49 -9.08 -15.08
C ARG A 128 13.69 -9.51 -14.26
N PHE A 129 13.46 -10.10 -13.09
CA PHE A 129 14.51 -10.32 -12.09
C PHE A 129 14.67 -11.79 -11.70
N GLY A 130 13.61 -12.60 -11.79
CA GLY A 130 13.60 -13.97 -11.26
C GLY A 130 13.67 -14.06 -9.72
N ARG A 131 13.61 -12.90 -9.04
CA ARG A 131 13.69 -12.73 -7.58
C ARG A 131 12.94 -11.48 -7.12
N LEU A 132 12.92 -11.24 -5.82
CA LEU A 132 12.51 -9.95 -5.27
C LEU A 132 13.51 -8.84 -5.64
N PRO A 133 13.10 -7.56 -5.64
CA PRO A 133 14.03 -6.45 -5.75
C PRO A 133 15.06 -6.49 -4.62
N GLU A 134 16.34 -6.34 -4.97
CA GLU A 134 17.48 -6.34 -4.03
C GLU A 134 18.19 -4.99 -4.00
N THR A 135 18.00 -4.15 -5.02
CA THR A 135 18.56 -2.79 -5.08
C THR A 135 17.47 -1.73 -4.95
N GLU A 136 17.88 -0.54 -4.52
CA GLU A 136 17.01 0.65 -4.47
C GLU A 136 16.43 1.02 -5.85
N GLU A 137 17.21 0.83 -6.91
CA GLU A 137 16.80 1.13 -8.28
C GLU A 137 15.73 0.15 -8.77
N GLU A 138 15.90 -1.15 -8.53
CA GLU A 138 14.91 -2.18 -8.87
C GLU A 138 13.59 -1.93 -8.11
N TYR A 139 13.69 -1.60 -6.82
CA TYR A 139 12.53 -1.29 -5.99
C TYR A 139 11.81 -0.04 -6.48
N ARG A 140 12.55 1.06 -6.72
CA ARG A 140 12.02 2.31 -7.26
C ARG A 140 11.28 2.05 -8.56
N TRP A 141 11.93 1.36 -9.50
CA TRP A 141 11.34 1.06 -10.80
C TRP A 141 9.99 0.35 -10.65
N LEU A 142 9.91 -0.68 -9.79
CA LEU A 142 8.68 -1.42 -9.57
C LEU A 142 7.57 -0.53 -9.00
N VAL A 143 7.83 0.18 -7.91
CA VAL A 143 6.76 0.95 -7.25
C VAL A 143 6.34 2.17 -8.05
N THR A 144 7.24 2.80 -8.81
CA THR A 144 6.89 3.84 -9.77
C THR A 144 6.00 3.25 -10.87
N PHE A 145 6.38 2.13 -11.47
CA PHE A 145 5.56 1.47 -12.49
C PHE A 145 4.14 1.17 -11.99
N LEU A 146 3.99 0.63 -10.78
CA LEU A 146 2.68 0.34 -10.19
C LEU A 146 1.84 1.60 -9.98
N ASN A 147 2.45 2.73 -9.62
CA ASN A 147 1.74 3.97 -9.31
C ASN A 147 1.56 4.91 -10.51
N GLU A 148 2.24 4.67 -11.63
CA GLU A 148 2.01 5.32 -12.91
C GLU A 148 1.03 4.54 -13.79
N THR A 149 0.86 3.24 -13.53
CA THR A 149 -0.11 2.39 -14.25
C THR A 149 -1.54 2.82 -13.89
N PRO A 150 -2.36 3.23 -14.87
CA PRO A 150 -3.76 3.57 -14.62
C PRO A 150 -4.53 2.35 -14.13
N CYS A 151 -5.50 2.58 -13.24
CA CYS A 151 -6.38 1.52 -12.79
C CYS A 151 -7.84 1.99 -12.74
N GLN A 152 -8.75 1.02 -12.74
CA GLN A 152 -10.18 1.23 -12.63
C GLN A 152 -10.75 0.27 -11.59
N GLY A 153 -11.80 0.71 -10.91
CA GLY A 153 -12.55 -0.08 -9.95
C GLY A 153 -14.01 0.32 -10.01
N LYS A 154 -14.91 -0.59 -9.61
CA LYS A 154 -16.36 -0.30 -9.62
C LYS A 154 -16.76 0.81 -8.65
N ASP A 155 -15.95 1.03 -7.64
CA ASP A 155 -16.11 2.03 -6.59
C ASP A 155 -15.38 3.36 -6.90
N LEU A 156 -14.67 3.43 -8.03
CA LEU A 156 -13.97 4.63 -8.50
C LEU A 156 -14.79 5.35 -9.58
N LYS A 157 -14.68 6.68 -9.60
CA LYS A 157 -15.28 7.52 -10.66
C LYS A 157 -14.37 7.53 -11.89
N GLY A 158 -14.30 6.40 -12.59
CA GLY A 158 -13.50 6.24 -13.80
C GLY A 158 -12.09 5.74 -13.56
N VAL A 159 -11.19 6.03 -14.50
CA VAL A 159 -9.77 5.65 -14.44
C VAL A 159 -9.02 6.61 -13.53
N VAL A 160 -8.23 6.07 -12.61
CA VAL A 160 -7.35 6.85 -11.72
C VAL A 160 -5.89 6.55 -12.03
N PHE A 161 -5.04 7.57 -11.86
CA PHE A 161 -3.60 7.46 -11.92
C PHE A 161 -3.06 7.52 -10.48
N PRO A 162 -2.69 6.39 -9.87
CA PRO A 162 -2.55 6.30 -8.42
C PRO A 162 -1.61 7.33 -7.79
N GLY A 163 -0.41 7.50 -8.35
CA GLY A 163 0.55 8.48 -7.86
C GLY A 163 0.03 9.92 -7.97
N ARG A 164 -0.59 10.27 -9.10
CA ARG A 164 -1.11 11.64 -9.33
C ARG A 164 -2.27 11.95 -8.38
N GLU A 165 -3.19 11.01 -8.20
CA GLU A 165 -4.34 11.20 -7.31
C GLU A 165 -3.92 11.23 -5.84
N MET A 166 -2.89 10.47 -5.45
CA MET A 166 -2.32 10.55 -4.09
C MET A 166 -1.73 11.92 -3.77
N LEU A 167 -0.95 12.51 -4.68
CA LEU A 167 -0.40 13.86 -4.45
C LEU A 167 -1.50 14.91 -4.32
N LYS A 168 -2.48 14.89 -5.23
CA LYS A 168 -3.67 15.78 -5.13
C LYS A 168 -4.44 15.59 -3.83
N MET A 169 -4.52 14.34 -3.34
CA MET A 169 -5.20 14.03 -2.09
C MET A 169 -4.45 14.59 -0.88
N ILE A 170 -3.12 14.49 -0.85
CA ILE A 170 -2.30 15.07 0.22
C ILE A 170 -2.46 16.59 0.25
N ASP A 171 -2.45 17.25 -0.92
CA ASP A 171 -2.59 18.71 -1.02
C ASP A 171 -3.94 19.21 -0.49
N ARG A 172 -5.01 18.39 -0.56
CA ARG A 172 -6.34 18.72 -0.02
C ARG A 172 -6.49 18.41 1.46
N ALA A 173 -5.58 17.62 2.03
CA ALA A 173 -5.62 17.17 3.41
C ALA A 173 -4.80 18.06 4.37
N GLY A 174 -4.09 19.06 3.84
CA GLY A 174 -3.46 20.16 4.59
C GLY A 174 -4.28 21.43 4.48
#